data_AF-A0A2G2Y8H0-F1
#
_entry.id   AF-A0A2G2Y8H0-F1
#
_cell.length_a   1.000
_cell.length_b   1.000
_cell.length_c   1.000
_cell.angle_alpha   90.00
_cell.angle_beta   90.00
_cell.angle_gamma   90.00
#
_symmetry.space_group_name_H-M   'P 1'
#
loop_
_entity.id
_entity.type
_entity.pdbx_description
1 polymer ?
#
loop_
_entity_poly.entity_id
_entity_poly.type
_entity_poly.pdbx_seq_one_letter_code
_entity_poly.pdbx_strand_id
1 'polypeptide(L)'
;MMEEIDRMDEKIEMEDTEDWSVVDIDSSDKKKKLTVVEYIDDIYAYYKTSEVELVSFFVIELCLVEYEMFRFLPSMLVVAAFFTAQCTLGVFREWNATWEKHSIYGKNQILKCSKLMIFFHQKAAVGKLTGVLRKYICLNMAMLQDVNQFFFC
;
A
#
# COMPACT_ATOMS: atom_id res chain seq x y z
N MET A 1 -16.17 66.52 -30.28
CA MET A 1 -15.03 67.28 -30.82
C MET A 1 -13.81 66.76 -30.09
N MET A 2 -12.78 66.47 -30.85
CA MET A 2 -11.64 65.60 -30.53
C MET A 2 -10.50 66.47 -29.99
N GLU A 3 -10.02 66.26 -28.76
CA GLU A 3 -8.76 66.84 -28.25
C GLU A 3 -8.27 65.96 -27.09
N GLU A 4 -7.03 65.55 -26.94
CA GLU A 4 -5.87 65.37 -27.81
C GLU A 4 -4.96 64.45 -26.96
N ILE A 5 -4.49 63.34 -27.52
CA ILE A 5 -3.60 62.41 -26.80
C ILE A 5 -2.21 63.03 -26.87
N ASP A 6 -1.81 63.72 -25.81
CA ASP A 6 -0.49 64.34 -25.73
C ASP A 6 0.40 63.61 -24.73
N ARG A 7 1.27 62.76 -25.31
CA ARG A 7 2.66 62.46 -24.94
C ARG A 7 2.99 62.20 -23.47
N MET A 8 3.46 60.98 -23.17
CA MET A 8 4.78 60.74 -22.58
C MET A 8 5.30 59.35 -23.01
N ASP A 9 6.29 59.34 -23.90
CA ASP A 9 7.17 58.18 -24.12
C ASP A 9 8.04 58.00 -22.87
N GLU A 10 7.48 57.39 -21.83
CA GLU A 10 8.28 56.93 -20.70
C GLU A 10 9.10 55.74 -21.19
N LYS A 11 10.37 56.00 -21.51
CA LYS A 11 11.35 54.93 -21.69
C LYS A 11 11.39 54.16 -20.39
N ILE A 12 10.82 52.95 -20.40
CA ILE A 12 11.03 51.97 -19.35
C ILE A 12 12.51 51.65 -19.38
N GLU A 13 13.28 52.32 -18.51
CA GLU A 13 14.64 51.91 -18.21
C GLU A 13 14.52 50.55 -17.54
N MET A 14 15.04 49.50 -18.20
CA MET A 14 15.13 48.18 -17.59
C MET A 14 16.12 48.32 -16.44
N GLU A 15 15.60 48.47 -15.23
CA GLU A 15 16.41 48.36 -14.03
C GLU A 15 17.01 46.96 -14.04
N ASP A 16 18.35 46.89 -14.04
CA ASP A 16 19.10 45.64 -14.07
C ASP A 16 18.55 44.75 -12.97
N THR A 17 17.82 43.72 -13.40
CA THR A 17 17.13 42.79 -12.50
C THR A 17 18.19 42.22 -11.58
N GLU A 18 17.99 42.39 -10.27
CA GLU A 18 18.89 41.91 -9.21
C GLU A 18 19.44 40.54 -9.60
N ASP A 19 20.78 40.43 -9.63
CA ASP A 19 21.52 39.18 -9.86
C ASP A 19 20.97 38.14 -8.88
N TRP A 20 20.02 37.35 -9.36
CA TRP A 20 19.46 36.23 -8.62
C TRP A 20 20.57 35.21 -8.60
N SER A 21 21.49 35.38 -7.64
CA SER A 21 22.60 34.46 -7.40
C SER A 21 21.99 33.08 -7.43
N VAL A 22 22.39 32.25 -8.38
CA VAL A 22 21.78 30.94 -8.57
C VAL A 22 21.96 30.20 -7.25
N VAL A 23 20.86 30.11 -6.49
CA VAL A 23 20.88 29.47 -5.18
C VAL A 23 21.17 28.02 -5.46
N ASP A 24 22.34 27.57 -5.01
CA ASP A 24 22.73 26.16 -5.11
C ASP A 24 21.86 25.37 -4.13
N ILE A 25 20.69 24.92 -4.62
CA ILE A 25 19.69 24.14 -3.88
C ILE A 25 20.33 22.85 -3.35
N ASP A 26 21.30 22.31 -4.08
CA ASP A 26 22.02 21.08 -3.75
C ASP A 26 23.21 21.34 -2.79
N SER A 27 23.46 22.59 -2.40
CA SER A 27 24.54 22.93 -1.45
C SER A 27 24.39 22.20 -0.11
N SER A 28 23.15 21.88 0.26
CA SER A 28 22.82 21.12 1.48
C SER A 28 23.12 19.62 1.34
N ASP A 29 23.08 19.07 0.12
CA ASP A 29 23.32 17.64 -0.15
C ASP A 29 24.82 17.31 -0.25
N LYS A 30 25.68 18.31 -0.47
CA LYS A 30 27.15 18.14 -0.52
C LYS A 30 27.77 17.48 0.72
N LYS A 31 27.12 17.60 1.88
CA LYS A 31 27.55 17.00 3.15
C LYS A 31 26.89 15.65 3.44
N LYS A 32 25.81 15.32 2.74
CA LYS A 32 25.04 14.10 2.93
C LYS A 32 25.40 13.13 1.82
N LYS A 33 26.59 12.55 1.94
CA LYS A 33 26.98 11.35 1.16
C LYS A 33 26.19 10.14 1.66
N LEU A 34 24.85 10.19 1.61
CA LEU A 34 24.03 8.99 1.65
C LEU A 34 23.91 8.53 0.21
N THR A 35 24.40 7.32 -0.03
CA THR A 35 24.32 6.72 -1.35
C THR A 35 22.86 6.36 -1.61
N VAL A 36 22.28 6.71 -2.76
CA VAL A 36 20.87 6.40 -3.08
C VAL A 36 20.51 4.92 -2.86
N VAL A 37 21.50 4.06 -3.04
CA VAL A 37 21.45 2.62 -2.81
C VAL A 37 21.40 2.19 -1.34
N GLU A 38 21.75 3.05 -0.38
CA GLU A 38 21.68 2.70 1.06
C GLU A 38 20.25 2.78 1.60
N TYR A 39 19.44 3.73 1.09
CA TYR A 39 18.06 3.89 1.55
C TYR A 39 17.05 3.08 0.73
N ILE A 40 17.43 2.57 -0.43
CA ILE A 40 16.49 1.87 -1.33
C ILE A 40 15.95 0.59 -0.70
N ASP A 41 16.78 -0.12 0.06
CA ASP A 41 16.40 -1.33 0.79
C ASP A 41 15.40 -1.01 1.90
N ASP A 42 15.61 0.08 2.65
CA ASP A 42 14.69 0.53 3.70
C ASP A 42 13.34 0.98 3.11
N ILE A 43 13.36 1.72 2.00
CA ILE A 43 12.14 2.11 1.28
C ILE A 43 11.39 0.87 0.77
N TYR A 44 12.10 -0.10 0.21
CA TYR A 44 11.50 -1.33 -0.29
C TYR A 44 10.92 -2.18 0.84
N ALA A 45 11.63 -2.31 1.96
CA ALA A 45 11.15 -3.00 3.15
C ALA A 45 9.89 -2.33 3.72
N TYR A 46 9.89 -1.00 3.84
CA TYR A 46 8.72 -0.24 4.28
C TYR A 46 7.53 -0.47 3.34
N TYR A 47 7.72 -0.30 2.03
CA TYR A 47 6.65 -0.52 1.04
C TYR A 47 6.10 -1.94 1.13
N LYS A 48 6.97 -2.95 1.24
CA LYS A 48 6.55 -4.35 1.36
C LYS A 48 5.73 -4.60 2.63
N THR A 49 6.09 -3.99 3.76
CA THR A 49 5.29 -4.08 4.99
C THR A 49 3.93 -3.41 4.83
N SER A 50 3.87 -2.23 4.21
CA SER A 50 2.61 -1.52 3.95
C SER A 50 1.69 -2.31 3.02
N GLU A 51 2.21 -3.01 2.02
CA GLU A 51 1.40 -3.90 1.16
C GLU A 51 0.74 -5.02 1.98
N VAL A 52 1.49 -5.67 2.88
CA VAL A 52 0.94 -6.75 3.73
C VAL A 52 -0.18 -6.22 4.63
N GLU A 53 0.00 -5.04 5.23
CA GLU A 53 -1.01 -4.41 6.07
C GLU A 53 -2.29 -4.11 5.28
N LEU A 54 -2.16 -3.52 4.09
CA LEU A 54 -3.30 -3.18 3.23
C LEU A 54 -4.09 -4.42 2.79
N VAL A 55 -3.39 -5.47 2.36
CA VAL A 55 -4.03 -6.75 1.99
C VAL A 55 -4.70 -7.38 3.22
N SER A 56 -4.08 -7.30 4.39
CA SER A 56 -4.66 -7.81 5.64
C SER A 56 -5.97 -7.09 5.99
N PHE A 57 -6.00 -5.75 5.91
CA PHE A 57 -7.21 -4.98 6.15
C PHE A 57 -8.31 -5.32 5.16
N PHE A 58 -7.98 -5.44 3.88
CA PHE A 58 -8.93 -5.86 2.86
C PHE A 58 -9.53 -7.24 3.18
N VAL A 59 -8.70 -8.22 3.55
CA VAL A 59 -9.17 -9.57 3.91
C VAL A 59 -10.09 -9.52 5.14
N ILE A 60 -9.74 -8.74 6.17
CA ILE A 60 -10.60 -8.58 7.35
C ILE A 60 -11.93 -7.93 6.99
N GLU A 61 -11.92 -6.82 6.25
CA GLU A 61 -13.14 -6.13 5.83
C GLU A 61 -14.06 -7.07 5.03
N LEU A 62 -13.49 -7.89 4.15
CA LEU A 62 -14.26 -8.88 3.41
C LEU A 62 -14.88 -9.95 4.34
N CYS A 63 -14.11 -10.42 5.32
CA CYS A 63 -14.56 -11.43 6.27
C CYS A 63 -15.68 -10.92 7.18
N LEU A 64 -15.65 -9.65 7.57
CA LEU A 64 -16.68 -9.06 8.44
C LEU A 64 -18.06 -8.97 7.78
N VAL A 65 -18.13 -9.04 6.45
CA VAL A 65 -19.41 -9.10 5.72
C VAL A 65 -20.04 -10.49 5.77
N GLU A 66 -19.26 -11.53 6.05
CA GLU A 66 -19.69 -12.92 6.02
C GLU A 66 -19.88 -13.43 7.46
N TYR A 67 -21.14 -13.65 7.87
CA TYR A 67 -21.50 -14.06 9.23
C TYR A 67 -20.77 -15.32 9.73
N GLU A 68 -20.34 -16.20 8.82
CA GLU A 68 -19.61 -17.42 9.15
C GLU A 68 -18.24 -17.15 9.79
N MET A 69 -17.68 -15.94 9.63
CA MET A 69 -16.39 -15.55 10.22
C MET A 69 -16.49 -15.17 11.69
N PHE A 70 -17.70 -14.90 12.21
CA PHE A 70 -17.92 -14.54 13.62
C PHE A 70 -17.68 -15.69 14.61
N ARG A 71 -17.49 -16.93 14.11
CA ARG A 71 -17.07 -18.06 14.95
C ARG A 71 -15.62 -17.98 15.42
N PHE A 72 -14.81 -17.06 14.86
CA PHE A 72 -13.43 -16.84 15.25
C PHE A 72 -13.29 -15.58 16.11
N LEU A 73 -12.34 -15.59 17.06
CA LEU A 73 -12.04 -14.40 17.85
C LEU A 73 -11.41 -13.30 16.97
N PRO A 74 -11.64 -12.01 17.27
CA PRO A 74 -11.04 -10.90 16.52
C PRO A 74 -9.52 -10.99 16.38
N SER A 75 -8.82 -11.39 17.44
CA SER A 75 -7.37 -11.61 17.41
C SER A 75 -6.94 -12.75 16.48
N MET A 76 -7.74 -13.80 16.33
CA MET A 76 -7.48 -14.88 15.37
C MET A 76 -7.68 -14.40 13.93
N LEU A 77 -8.71 -13.58 13.69
CA LEU A 77 -8.96 -12.99 12.36
C LEU A 77 -7.78 -12.13 11.92
N VAL A 78 -7.22 -11.31 12.82
CA VAL A 78 -6.05 -10.48 12.51
C VAL A 78 -4.85 -11.34 12.12
N VAL A 79 -4.54 -12.37 12.92
CA VAL A 79 -3.43 -13.29 12.65
C VAL A 79 -3.61 -14.04 11.33
N ALA A 80 -4.81 -14.58 11.09
CA ALA A 80 -5.12 -15.31 9.87
C ALA A 80 -5.10 -14.41 8.62
N ALA A 81 -5.57 -13.16 8.73
CA ALA A 81 -5.52 -12.20 7.64
C ALA A 81 -4.08 -11.81 7.29
N PHE A 82 -3.23 -11.57 8.29
CA PHE A 82 -1.82 -11.25 8.07
C PHE A 82 -1.07 -12.43 7.44
N PHE A 83 -1.31 -13.64 7.93
CA PHE A 83 -0.79 -14.87 7.32
C PHE A 83 -1.25 -15.00 5.85
N THR A 84 -2.54 -14.81 5.60
CA THR A 84 -3.11 -14.89 4.24
C THR A 84 -2.49 -13.84 3.32
N ALA A 85 -2.34 -12.60 3.78
CA ALA A 85 -1.72 -11.51 3.03
C ALA A 85 -0.25 -11.80 2.69
N GLN A 86 0.52 -12.32 3.65
CA GLN A 86 1.91 -12.73 3.42
C GLN A 86 2.02 -13.84 2.38
N CYS A 87 1.11 -14.81 2.40
CA CYS A 87 1.04 -15.87 1.39
C CYS A 87 0.74 -15.27 0.02
N THR A 88 -0.32 -14.47 -0.11
CA THR A 88 -0.70 -13.79 -1.36
C THR A 88 0.46 -13.01 -1.98
N LEU A 89 1.21 -12.27 -1.16
CA LEU A 89 2.31 -11.41 -1.63
C LEU A 89 3.64 -12.16 -1.84
N GLY A 90 3.63 -13.49 -1.73
CA GLY A 90 4.80 -14.35 -1.94
C GLY A 90 5.89 -14.20 -0.87
N VAL A 91 5.60 -13.54 0.25
CA VAL A 91 6.57 -13.30 1.34
C VAL A 91 6.90 -14.61 2.06
N PHE A 92 5.88 -15.45 2.28
CA PHE A 92 6.03 -16.80 2.83
C PHE A 92 5.17 -17.78 2.05
N ARG A 93 5.71 -18.96 1.78
CA ARG A 93 4.98 -20.02 1.07
C ARG A 93 4.30 -21.02 2.00
N GLU A 94 4.75 -21.11 3.24
CA GLU A 94 4.26 -22.11 4.20
C GLU A 94 4.31 -21.59 5.65
N TRP A 95 3.51 -22.23 6.50
CA TRP A 95 3.54 -22.01 7.95
C TRP A 95 4.89 -22.42 8.54
N ASN A 96 5.60 -21.48 9.16
CA ASN A 96 6.96 -21.66 9.68
C ASN A 96 7.00 -21.68 11.23
N ALA A 97 8.14 -22.10 11.79
CA ALA A 97 8.34 -22.19 13.24
C ALA A 97 8.25 -20.84 13.97
N THR A 98 8.43 -19.72 13.28
CA THR A 98 8.27 -18.37 13.86
C THR A 98 6.81 -18.12 14.21
N TRP A 99 5.89 -18.46 13.30
CA TRP A 99 4.46 -18.37 13.56
C TRP A 99 4.02 -19.28 14.71
N GLU A 100 4.57 -20.49 14.83
CA GLU A 100 4.28 -21.37 15.98
C GLU A 100 4.68 -20.79 17.33
N LYS A 101 5.76 -20.00 17.37
CA LYS A 101 6.27 -19.40 18.62
C LYS A 101 5.51 -18.14 19.02
N HIS A 102 5.01 -17.38 18.05
CA HIS A 102 4.45 -16.04 18.29
C HIS A 102 2.92 -15.97 18.16
N SER A 103 2.30 -16.94 17.50
CA SER A 103 0.84 -17.09 17.49
C SER A 103 0.39 -17.82 18.74
N ILE A 104 -0.49 -17.20 19.53
CA ILE A 104 -1.23 -17.87 20.61
C ILE A 104 -2.19 -18.97 20.09
N TYR A 105 -2.34 -19.09 18.77
CA TYR A 105 -3.20 -20.04 18.09
C TYR A 105 -2.39 -21.13 17.39
N GLY A 106 -2.92 -22.36 17.37
CA GLY A 106 -2.29 -23.47 16.67
C GLY A 106 -2.42 -23.37 15.15
N LYS A 107 -1.45 -23.96 14.41
CA LYS A 107 -1.41 -24.03 12.94
C LYS A 107 -2.77 -24.33 12.31
N ASN A 108 -3.43 -25.39 12.78
CA ASN A 108 -4.70 -25.86 12.21
C ASN A 108 -5.84 -24.84 12.37
N GLN A 109 -5.85 -24.06 13.46
CA GLN A 109 -6.88 -23.04 13.69
C GLN A 109 -6.72 -21.87 12.72
N ILE A 110 -5.48 -21.38 12.56
CA ILE A 110 -5.18 -20.31 11.62
C ILE A 110 -5.44 -20.76 10.18
N LEU A 111 -5.00 -21.96 9.81
CA LEU A 111 -5.20 -22.49 8.47
C LEU A 111 -6.68 -22.68 8.13
N LYS A 112 -7.49 -23.14 9.08
CA LYS A 112 -8.95 -23.24 8.91
C LYS A 112 -9.58 -21.86 8.67
N CYS A 113 -9.15 -20.85 9.43
CA CYS A 113 -9.63 -19.48 9.28
C CYS A 113 -9.22 -18.91 7.91
N SER A 114 -7.93 -19.00 7.56
CA SER A 114 -7.35 -18.53 6.30
C SER A 114 -8.01 -19.14 5.06
N LYS A 115 -8.30 -20.46 5.07
CA LYS A 115 -9.02 -21.13 3.97
C LYS A 115 -10.39 -20.53 3.70
N LEU A 116 -11.11 -20.10 4.74
CA LEU A 116 -12.40 -19.42 4.58
C LEU A 116 -12.24 -18.00 4.04
N MET A 117 -11.22 -17.27 4.49
CA MET A 117 -10.90 -15.93 3.98
C MET A 117 -10.67 -15.95 2.46
N ILE A 118 -9.90 -16.95 1.99
CA ILE A 118 -9.63 -17.17 0.57
C ILE A 118 -10.92 -17.53 -0.19
N PHE A 119 -11.74 -18.41 0.38
CA PHE A 119 -13.03 -18.78 -0.21
C PHE A 119 -13.95 -17.56 -0.40
N PHE A 120 -14.04 -16.69 0.60
CA PHE A 120 -14.84 -15.47 0.50
C PHE A 120 -14.27 -14.49 -0.52
N HIS A 121 -12.95 -14.42 -0.65
CA HIS A 121 -12.30 -13.63 -1.70
C HIS A 121 -12.70 -14.09 -3.10
N GLN A 122 -12.62 -15.40 -3.36
CA GLN A 122 -13.04 -15.97 -4.65
C GLN A 122 -14.53 -15.71 -4.92
N LYS A 123 -15.39 -15.86 -3.90
CA LYS A 123 -16.82 -15.56 -4.00
C LYS A 123 -17.08 -14.08 -4.32
N ALA A 124 -16.31 -13.15 -3.74
CA ALA A 124 -16.43 -11.73 -4.00
C ALA A 124 -15.94 -11.32 -5.40
N ALA A 125 -14.93 -12.01 -5.94
CA ALA A 125 -14.44 -11.79 -7.31
C ALA A 125 -15.50 -12.16 -8.38
N VAL A 126 -16.35 -13.14 -8.09
CA VAL A 126 -17.45 -13.58 -8.98
C VAL A 126 -18.77 -12.87 -8.65
N GLY A 127 -18.92 -12.35 -7.44
CA GLY A 127 -20.15 -11.76 -6.90
C GLY A 127 -20.35 -10.27 -7.18
N LYS A 128 -21.54 -9.76 -6.83
CA LYS A 128 -21.92 -8.34 -6.99
C LYS A 128 -21.37 -7.41 -5.89
N LEU A 129 -20.68 -7.95 -4.87
CA LEU A 129 -20.11 -7.21 -3.72
C LEU A 129 -18.86 -6.42 -4.12
N THR A 130 -19.10 -5.39 -4.93
CA THR A 130 -18.07 -4.53 -5.50
C THR A 130 -17.76 -3.32 -4.62
N GLY A 131 -18.45 -3.12 -3.49
CA GLY A 131 -18.25 -1.95 -2.61
C GLY A 131 -16.85 -1.91 -1.96
N VAL A 132 -16.50 -2.97 -1.23
CA VAL A 132 -15.17 -3.11 -0.59
C VAL A 132 -14.09 -3.20 -1.66
N LEU A 133 -14.29 -4.02 -2.69
CA LEU A 133 -13.37 -4.12 -3.83
C LEU A 133 -13.10 -2.75 -4.48
N ARG A 134 -14.13 -1.91 -4.66
CA ARG A 134 -14.02 -0.55 -5.22
C ARG A 134 -13.23 0.41 -4.33
N LYS A 135 -13.39 0.32 -3.01
CA LYS A 135 -12.63 1.12 -2.04
C LYS A 135 -11.11 0.86 -2.15
N TYR A 136 -10.72 -0.37 -2.52
CA TYR A 136 -9.33 -0.80 -2.63
C TYR A 136 -8.80 -0.87 -4.08
N ILE A 137 -9.50 -0.28 -5.07
CA ILE A 137 -9.16 -0.32 -6.52
C ILE A 137 -7.77 0.23 -6.87
N CYS A 138 -7.12 1.01 -5.99
CA CYS A 138 -5.74 1.46 -6.21
C CYS A 138 -4.69 0.36 -5.97
N LEU A 139 -5.08 -0.76 -5.33
CA LEU A 139 -4.25 -1.94 -5.16
C LEU A 139 -4.48 -2.82 -6.38
N ASN A 140 -3.41 -3.16 -7.08
CA ASN A 140 -3.41 -3.99 -8.27
C ASN A 140 -4.03 -5.38 -7.97
N MET A 141 -5.36 -5.49 -8.02
CA MET A 141 -6.16 -6.69 -7.69
C MET A 141 -5.82 -7.90 -8.56
N ALA A 142 -5.06 -7.70 -9.64
CA ALA A 142 -4.46 -8.78 -10.42
C ALA A 142 -3.58 -9.70 -9.56
N MET A 143 -2.92 -9.19 -8.50
CA MET A 143 -2.08 -10.02 -7.61
C MET A 143 -2.87 -10.96 -6.70
N LEU A 144 -4.20 -10.81 -6.60
CA LEU A 144 -5.07 -11.72 -5.87
C LEU A 144 -5.72 -12.79 -6.77
N GLN A 145 -5.62 -12.69 -8.10
CA GLN A 145 -6.06 -13.75 -9.01
C GLN A 145 -5.14 -14.99 -8.97
N ASP A 146 -3.90 -14.80 -8.54
CA ASP A 146 -2.91 -15.85 -8.30
C ASP A 146 -3.09 -16.60 -6.97
N VAL A 147 -4.09 -16.23 -6.15
CA VAL A 147 -4.44 -17.06 -4.96
C VAL A 147 -4.86 -18.47 -5.40
N ASN A 148 -5.35 -18.63 -6.65
CA ASN A 148 -5.63 -19.92 -7.26
C ASN A 148 -4.37 -20.81 -7.45
N GLN A 149 -3.16 -20.23 -7.33
CA GLN A 149 -1.90 -20.97 -7.43
C GLN A 149 -1.34 -21.40 -6.06
N PHE A 150 -1.96 -20.98 -4.95
CA PHE A 150 -1.64 -21.48 -3.60
C PHE A 150 -2.43 -22.76 -3.28
N PHE A 151 -2.32 -23.75 -4.16
CA PHE A 151 -2.29 -25.13 -3.70
C PHE A 151 -1.00 -25.26 -2.90
N PHE A 152 -1.05 -25.17 -1.57
CA PHE A 152 -0.13 -25.81 -0.60
C PHE A 152 -0.30 -25.15 0.78
N CYS A 153 -1.27 -25.65 1.55
CA CYS A 153 -1.11 -26.37 2.83
C CYS A 153 -2.51 -26.68 3.40
#